data_AF-A0A7S1X943-F1
#
_entry.id   AF-A0A7S1X943-F1
#
_cell.length_a   1.000
_cell.length_b   1.000
_cell.length_c   1.000
_cell.angle_alpha   90.00
_cell.angle_beta   90.00
_cell.angle_gamma   90.00
#
_symmetry.space_group_name_H-M   'P 1'
#
loop_
_entity.id
_entity.type
_entity.pdbx_description
1 polymer ?
#
loop_
_entity_poly.entity_id
_entity_poly.type
_entity_poly.pdbx_seq_one_letter_code
_entity_poly.pdbx_strand_id
1 'polypeptide(L)'
;GGQGLGGFTDIEQLTMFADYRVPVTLLQLGILTYSPELLHKIETGDEFAAGSESEIEIRACTVVAVERLRECLVELHPGVTLNSVLLDWWLWEEGEKKRSVQKHHRTLTIYY
;
A
#
# COMPACT_ATOMS: atom_id res chain seq x y z
N GLY A 1 -12.21 -4.59 -20.71
CA GLY A 1 -10.96 -3.93 -21.13
C GLY A 1 -11.26 -2.71 -21.98
N GLY A 2 -10.32 -1.78 -22.08
CA GLY A 2 -10.42 -0.61 -22.98
C GLY A 2 -10.09 -0.96 -24.44
N GLN A 3 -10.17 0.03 -25.33
CA GLN A 3 -9.75 -0.07 -26.74
C GLN A 3 -8.58 0.89 -27.02
N GLY A 4 -7.73 0.57 -28.00
CA GLY A 4 -6.57 1.39 -28.36
C GLY A 4 -5.45 1.33 -27.30
N LEU A 5 -4.91 2.48 -26.90
CA LEU A 5 -3.85 2.58 -25.88
C LEU A 5 -4.29 2.10 -24.48
N GLY A 6 -5.60 1.89 -24.26
CA GLY A 6 -6.17 1.32 -23.03
C GLY A 6 -6.51 -0.17 -23.10
N GLY A 7 -6.12 -0.86 -24.18
CA GLY A 7 -6.37 -2.29 -24.39
C GLY A 7 -5.35 -3.16 -23.66
N PHE A 8 -5.50 -3.29 -22.34
CA PHE A 8 -4.63 -4.15 -21.52
C PHE A 8 -5.22 -5.55 -21.38
N THR A 9 -4.42 -6.56 -21.67
CA THR A 9 -4.76 -7.99 -21.49
C THR A 9 -4.09 -8.61 -20.27
N ASP A 10 -3.21 -7.86 -19.64
CA ASP A 10 -2.32 -8.20 -18.52
C ASP A 10 -2.67 -7.40 -17.26
N ILE A 11 -3.90 -6.87 -17.18
CA ILE A 11 -4.34 -6.06 -16.04
C ILE A 11 -4.28 -6.80 -14.71
N GLU A 12 -4.23 -8.14 -14.74
CA GLU A 12 -4.02 -9.00 -13.58
C GLU A 12 -2.57 -8.98 -13.06
N GLN A 13 -1.60 -8.47 -13.83
CA GLN A 13 -0.20 -8.30 -13.43
C GLN A 13 0.05 -6.94 -12.75
N LEU A 14 -0.95 -6.05 -12.69
CA LEU A 14 -0.84 -4.79 -11.96
C LEU A 14 -0.73 -5.06 -10.46
N THR A 15 0.31 -4.50 -9.85
CA THR A 15 0.49 -4.51 -8.39
C THR A 15 -0.44 -3.48 -7.75
N MET A 16 -0.47 -3.46 -6.41
CA MET A 16 -1.14 -2.41 -5.66
C MET A 16 -0.68 -0.99 -6.05
N PHE A 17 -1.55 0.01 -5.91
CA PHE A 17 -1.19 1.40 -6.14
C PHE A 17 -0.59 1.98 -4.87
N ALA A 18 0.72 2.31 -4.89
CA ALA A 18 1.45 2.77 -3.70
C ALA A 18 1.01 4.17 -3.23
N ASP A 19 -0.17 4.22 -2.63
CA ASP A 19 -0.73 5.35 -1.94
C ASP A 19 -0.24 5.45 -0.49
N TYR A 20 -0.66 6.49 0.23
CA TYR A 20 -0.28 6.73 1.61
C TYR A 20 -1.20 6.04 2.64
N ARG A 21 -2.31 5.42 2.21
CA ARG A 21 -3.33 4.79 3.08
C ARG A 21 -3.05 3.33 3.33
N VAL A 22 -2.76 2.55 2.28
CA VAL A 22 -2.47 1.12 2.40
C VAL A 22 -1.28 0.84 3.34
N PRO A 23 -0.16 1.58 3.30
CA PRO A 23 0.94 1.39 4.27
C PRO A 23 0.48 1.55 5.73
N VAL A 24 -0.46 2.46 6.00
CA VAL A 24 -1.01 2.67 7.34
C VAL A 24 -1.89 1.51 7.75
N THR A 25 -2.76 1.02 6.85
CA THR A 25 -3.61 -0.15 7.13
C THR A 25 -2.74 -1.36 7.45
N LEU A 26 -1.71 -1.62 6.65
CA LEU A 26 -0.80 -2.75 6.86
C LEU A 26 -0.02 -2.64 8.18
N LEU A 27 0.41 -1.44 8.57
CA LEU A 27 1.04 -1.20 9.88
C LEU A 27 0.08 -1.54 11.02
N GLN A 28 -1.20 -1.13 10.92
CA GLN A 28 -2.20 -1.42 11.96
C GLN A 28 -2.58 -2.89 12.06
N LEU A 29 -2.60 -3.60 10.92
CA LEU A 29 -2.83 -5.03 10.89
C LEU A 29 -1.63 -5.83 11.42
N GLY A 30 -0.51 -5.16 11.73
CA GLY A 30 0.74 -5.80 12.16
C GLY A 30 1.47 -6.52 11.04
N ILE A 31 1.10 -6.27 9.78
CA ILE A 31 1.74 -6.84 8.59
C ILE A 31 3.05 -6.10 8.30
N LEU A 32 3.04 -4.78 8.42
CA LEU A 32 4.24 -3.96 8.39
C LEU A 32 4.65 -3.58 9.82
N THR A 33 5.95 -3.46 10.03
CA THR A 33 6.54 -2.87 11.24
C THR A 33 7.61 -1.88 10.82
N TYR A 34 7.64 -0.75 11.53
CA TYR A 34 8.58 0.33 11.25
C TYR A 34 9.58 0.46 12.40
N SER A 35 10.76 0.99 12.09
CA SER A 35 11.72 1.33 13.14
C SER A 35 11.16 2.41 14.07
N PRO A 36 11.61 2.48 15.33
CA PRO A 36 11.18 3.54 16.25
C PRO A 36 11.40 4.95 15.70
N GLU A 37 12.48 5.17 14.95
CA GLU A 37 12.77 6.44 14.29
C GLU A 37 11.73 6.80 13.21
N LEU A 38 11.39 5.83 12.36
CA LEU A 38 10.42 6.02 11.29
C LEU A 38 9.02 6.28 11.85
N LEU A 39 8.63 5.56 12.91
CA LEU A 39 7.38 5.80 13.64
C LEU A 39 7.36 7.20 14.26
N HIS A 40 8.43 7.58 14.94
CA HIS A 40 8.53 8.89 15.58
C HIS A 40 8.31 10.01 14.56
N LYS A 41 8.96 9.92 13.39
CA LYS A 41 8.83 10.90 12.31
C LYS A 41 7.40 11.00 11.75
N ILE A 42 6.71 9.87 11.62
CA ILE A 42 5.28 9.83 11.23
C ILE A 42 4.41 10.45 12.33
N GLU A 43 4.72 10.18 13.60
CA GLU A 43 3.97 10.67 14.75
C GLU A 43 4.14 12.17 14.98
N THR A 44 5.33 12.74 14.77
CA THR A 44 5.56 14.19 14.81
C THR A 44 4.93 14.90 13.62
N GLY A 45 4.64 14.16 12.55
CA GLY A 45 4.06 14.69 11.32
C GLY A 45 5.09 15.39 10.44
N ASP A 46 6.37 15.05 10.64
CA ASP A 46 7.50 15.55 9.87
C ASP A 46 7.42 15.08 8.42
N GLU A 47 7.87 15.94 7.51
CA GLU A 47 7.90 15.62 6.09
C GLU A 47 9.08 14.70 5.73
N PHE A 48 8.77 13.73 4.88
CA PHE A 48 9.73 12.91 4.18
C PHE A 48 10.09 13.61 2.88
N ALA A 49 11.38 13.76 2.61
CA ALA A 49 11.82 14.26 1.32
C ALA A 49 11.42 13.24 0.24
N ALA A 50 10.91 13.74 -0.89
CA ALA A 50 10.58 12.90 -2.02
C ALA A 50 11.82 12.14 -2.51
N GLY A 51 11.72 10.82 -2.68
CA GLY A 51 12.86 9.98 -3.06
C GLY A 51 13.86 9.72 -1.92
N SER A 52 13.54 10.09 -0.68
CA SER A 52 14.34 9.67 0.48
C SER A 52 14.25 8.17 0.69
N GLU A 53 15.30 7.58 1.27
CA GLU A 53 15.34 6.15 1.57
C GLU A 53 14.11 5.71 2.37
N SER A 54 13.73 6.45 3.43
CA SER A 54 12.55 6.11 4.23
C SER A 54 11.23 6.18 3.46
N GLU A 55 11.07 7.14 2.53
CA GLU A 55 9.86 7.19 1.69
C GLU A 55 9.81 6.01 0.72
N ILE A 56 10.94 5.69 0.09
CA ILE A 56 11.08 4.56 -0.82
C ILE A 56 10.85 3.24 -0.07
N GLU A 57 11.43 3.07 1.11
CA GLU A 57 11.27 1.88 1.94
C GLU A 57 9.80 1.65 2.31
N ILE A 58 9.09 2.67 2.78
CA ILE A 58 7.66 2.54 3.10
C ILE A 58 6.88 2.04 1.87
N ARG A 59 7.09 2.66 0.71
CA ARG A 59 6.32 2.34 -0.49
C ARG A 59 6.68 0.98 -1.07
N ALA A 60 7.97 0.65 -1.16
CA ALA A 60 8.45 -0.63 -1.63
C ALA A 60 8.00 -1.78 -0.73
N CYS A 61 8.12 -1.63 0.60
CA CYS A 61 7.66 -2.62 1.56
C CYS A 61 6.15 -2.82 1.49
N THR A 62 5.37 -1.76 1.23
CA THR A 62 3.92 -1.86 1.06
C THR A 62 3.57 -2.72 -0.16
N VAL A 63 4.21 -2.48 -1.32
CA VAL A 63 4.00 -3.30 -2.52
C VAL A 63 4.30 -4.77 -2.24
N VAL A 64 5.47 -5.06 -1.65
CA VAL A 64 5.88 -6.43 -1.34
C VAL A 64 4.93 -7.09 -0.33
N ALA A 65 4.47 -6.35 0.68
CA ALA A 65 3.55 -6.87 1.68
C ALA A 65 2.18 -7.24 1.09
N VAL A 66 1.63 -6.43 0.18
CA VAL A 66 0.35 -6.75 -0.48
C VAL A 66 0.49 -7.97 -1.40
N GLU A 67 1.59 -8.08 -2.15
CA GLU A 67 1.84 -9.24 -3.00
C GLU A 67 1.95 -10.54 -2.20
N ARG A 68 2.72 -10.51 -1.09
CA ARG A 68 2.82 -11.66 -0.17
C ARG A 68 1.49 -12.00 0.49
N LEU A 69 0.72 -10.98 0.90
CA LEU A 69 -0.61 -11.19 1.47
C LEU A 69 -1.55 -11.86 0.46
N ARG A 70 -1.51 -11.44 -0.81
CA ARG A 70 -2.28 -12.08 -1.89
C ARG A 70 -1.89 -13.55 -2.03
N GLU A 71 -0.60 -13.84 -2.13
CA GLU A 71 -0.08 -15.22 -2.26
C GLU A 71 -0.58 -16.10 -1.11
N CYS A 72 -0.42 -15.63 0.14
CA CYS A 72 -0.91 -16.36 1.31
C CYS A 72 -2.43 -16.59 1.29
N LEU A 73 -3.24 -15.61 0.85
CA LEU A 73 -4.69 -15.75 0.76
C LEU A 73 -5.10 -16.77 -0.32
N VAL A 74 -4.41 -16.78 -1.46
CA VAL A 74 -4.66 -17.76 -2.53
C VAL A 74 -4.29 -19.18 -2.07
N GLU A 75 -3.18 -19.33 -1.34
CA GLU A 75 -2.77 -20.61 -0.76
C GLU A 75 -3.77 -21.13 0.29
N LEU A 76 -4.28 -20.25 1.16
CA LEU A 76 -5.26 -20.60 2.20
C LEU A 76 -6.65 -20.88 1.65
N HIS A 77 -7.00 -20.29 0.50
CA HIS A 77 -8.32 -20.43 -0.13
C HIS A 77 -8.20 -20.90 -1.59
N PRO A 78 -7.82 -22.17 -1.84
CA PRO A 78 -7.75 -22.72 -3.18
C PRO A 78 -9.09 -22.58 -3.91
N GLY A 79 -9.09 -21.87 -5.04
CA GLY A 79 -10.29 -21.59 -5.84
C GLY A 79 -10.77 -20.14 -5.79
N VAL A 80 -10.21 -19.30 -4.91
CA VAL A 80 -10.40 -17.85 -4.97
C VAL A 80 -9.41 -17.24 -5.95
N THR A 81 -9.92 -16.53 -6.96
CA THR A 81 -9.07 -15.67 -7.81
C THR A 81 -9.02 -14.29 -7.17
N LEU A 82 -7.88 -13.95 -6.57
CA LEU A 82 -7.67 -12.65 -5.93
C LEU A 82 -6.66 -11.84 -6.74
N ASN A 83 -7.08 -10.67 -7.21
CA ASN A 83 -6.21 -9.70 -7.87
C ASN A 83 -5.63 -8.73 -6.82
N SER A 84 -4.35 -8.36 -6.94
CA SER A 84 -3.70 -7.35 -6.10
C SER A 84 -4.46 -6.02 -6.05
N VAL A 85 -5.11 -5.61 -7.15
CA VAL A 85 -5.95 -4.40 -7.21
C VAL A 85 -7.18 -4.51 -6.32
N LEU A 86 -7.81 -5.68 -6.22
CA LEU A 86 -8.96 -5.88 -5.32
C LEU A 86 -8.52 -5.86 -3.85
N LEU A 87 -7.36 -6.47 -3.57
CA LEU A 87 -6.78 -6.48 -2.24
C LEU A 87 -6.37 -5.07 -1.79
N ASP A 88 -5.74 -4.30 -2.69
CA ASP A 88 -5.42 -2.89 -2.51
C ASP A 88 -6.68 -2.07 -2.18
N TRP A 89 -7.73 -2.21 -2.97
CA TRP A 89 -8.99 -1.50 -2.75
C TRP A 89 -9.62 -1.84 -1.40
N TRP A 90 -9.58 -3.12 -0.99
CA TRP A 90 -10.08 -3.55 0.31
C TRP A 90 -9.26 -2.98 1.48
N LEU A 91 -7.93 -3.00 1.37
CA LEU A 91 -7.02 -2.42 2.37
C LEU A 91 -7.21 -0.89 2.48
N TRP A 92 -7.45 -0.24 1.34
CA TRP A 92 -7.75 1.18 1.29
C TRP A 92 -9.08 1.51 1.98
N GLU A 93 -10.15 0.78 1.65
CA GLU A 93 -11.48 0.99 2.25
C GLU A 93 -11.44 0.77 3.77
N GLU A 94 -10.74 -0.26 4.24
CA GLU A 94 -10.56 -0.52 5.67
C GLU A 94 -9.75 0.58 6.36
N GLY A 95 -8.74 1.12 5.68
CA GLY A 95 -8.01 2.29 6.15
C GLY A 95 -8.93 3.51 6.26
N GLU A 96 -9.74 3.80 5.24
CA GLU A 96 -10.59 4.99 5.17
C GLU A 96 -11.58 5.09 6.34
N LYS A 97 -12.11 3.96 6.83
CA LYS A 97 -12.96 3.90 8.03
C LYS A 97 -12.29 4.48 9.29
N LYS A 98 -10.96 4.51 9.33
CA LYS A 98 -10.13 4.94 10.47
C LYS A 98 -9.33 6.21 10.18
N ARG A 99 -9.66 6.94 9.10
CA ARG A 99 -8.87 8.07 8.57
C ARG A 99 -8.57 9.16 9.60
N SER A 100 -9.55 9.52 10.44
CA SER A 100 -9.44 10.63 11.39
C SER A 100 -8.42 10.37 12.51
N VAL A 101 -8.05 9.12 12.76
CA VAL A 101 -7.20 8.72 13.89
C VAL A 101 -5.76 8.45 13.46
N GLN A 102 -5.53 8.27 12.16
CA GLN A 102 -4.28 7.71 11.64
C GLN A 102 -3.35 8.77 11.06
N LYS A 103 -2.14 8.84 11.60
CA LYS A 103 -1.02 9.54 10.98
C LYS A 103 -0.41 8.65 9.87
N HIS A 104 0.08 9.31 8.83
CA HIS A 104 0.71 8.68 7.67
C HIS A 104 2.00 9.43 7.37
N HIS A 105 2.91 8.78 6.64
CA HIS A 105 4.09 9.46 6.11
C HIS A 105 3.65 10.58 5.16
N ARG A 106 4.26 11.76 5.30
CA ARG A 106 3.93 12.93 4.48
C ARG A 106 5.08 13.22 3.55
N THR A 107 4.81 13.22 2.25
CA THR A 107 5.82 13.53 1.23
C THR A 107 5.28 14.61 0.31
N LEU A 108 5.95 15.75 0.25
CA LEU A 108 5.60 16.81 -0.70
C LEU A 108 6.13 16.45 -2.09
N THR A 109 5.22 16.21 -3.04
CA THR A 109 5.57 15.80 -4.41
C THR A 109 4.45 16.12 -5.39
N ILE A 110 4.77 16.11 -6.70
CA ILE A 110 3.82 16.28 -7.81
C ILE A 110 3.20 14.96 -8.29
N TYR A 111 3.63 13.83 -7.73
CA TYR A 111 3.21 12.49 -8.15
C TYR A 111 2.00 12.00 -7.36
N TYR A 112 0.81 12.60 -7.55
CA TYR A 112 -0.49 12.12 -7.05
C TYR A 112 -1.65 12.68 -7.88
#